data_AF-A0A3A8JL53-F1
#
_entry.id   AF-A0A3A8JL53-F1
#
_cell.length_a   1.000
_cell.length_b   1.000
_cell.length_c   1.000
_cell.angle_alpha   90.00
_cell.angle_beta   90.00
_cell.angle_gamma   90.00
#
_symmetry.space_group_name_H-M   'P 1'
#
loop_
_entity.id
_entity.type
_entity.pdbx_description
1 polymer ?
#
loop_
_entity_poly.entity_id
_entity_poly.type
_entity_poly.pdbx_seq_one_letter_code
_entity_poly.pdbx_strand_id
1 'polypeptide(L)'
;GRGVDTNATPGDAGLLQTETFTPLIGGCAGGTGGGTGNAAGGPGGAGGGTFQLSVARKLTVAKVLSVSGGGGLGGKAHASSFAAAGGGGGGSGGRIVLEAFQVTLTPDARLTANGGGGGEGAGAGLGTEIDGANGASGSEDTESSAGGGSGSVTGGDGGAGGAGSAPVAGTNGGTLAVVSGGGGGGGGAAGSIYLRSVQLCALSTAVISPAPTGGCVPP
;
A
#
# COMPACT_ATOMS: atom_id res chain seq x y z
N GLY A 1 18.23 -0.04 2.92
CA GLY A 1 19.08 -0.56 4.01
C GLY A 1 18.30 -1.31 5.09
N ARG A 2 18.57 -2.62 5.26
CA ARG A 2 17.81 -3.60 6.09
C ARG A 2 17.64 -3.14 7.54
N GLY A 3 16.46 -3.38 8.11
CA GLY A 3 16.17 -3.22 9.54
C GLY A 3 15.46 -4.45 10.10
N VAL A 4 16.09 -5.08 11.10
CA VAL A 4 15.69 -6.10 12.11
C VAL A 4 14.75 -7.29 11.78
N ASP A 5 14.09 -7.35 10.63
CA ASP A 5 13.69 -8.61 10.01
C ASP A 5 14.76 -8.96 8.97
N THR A 6 15.47 -10.08 9.16
CA THR A 6 16.57 -10.48 8.27
C THR A 6 16.12 -10.88 6.87
N ASN A 7 14.82 -11.06 6.65
CA ASN A 7 14.24 -11.47 5.38
C ASN A 7 13.56 -10.34 4.60
N ALA A 8 13.27 -9.19 5.23
CA ALA A 8 12.76 -8.02 4.52
C ALA A 8 13.92 -7.22 3.94
N THR A 9 14.01 -7.14 2.61
CA THR A 9 14.82 -6.10 2.00
C THR A 9 14.23 -4.73 2.33
N PRO A 10 15.07 -3.71 2.41
CA PRO A 10 14.65 -2.41 2.90
C PRO A 10 13.95 -1.57 1.85
N GLY A 11 12.89 -0.89 2.27
CA GLY A 11 11.92 -0.29 1.36
C GLY A 11 10.98 -1.33 0.73
N ASP A 12 10.96 -2.57 1.21
CA ASP A 12 10.10 -3.62 0.67
C ASP A 12 8.62 -3.26 0.77
N ALA A 13 7.88 -3.69 -0.24
CA ALA A 13 6.43 -3.68 -0.24
C ALA A 13 5.86 -4.48 0.94
N GLY A 14 4.75 -4.01 1.52
CA GLY A 14 3.89 -4.86 2.34
C GLY A 14 3.39 -6.04 1.50
N LEU A 15 3.72 -7.26 1.95
CA LEU A 15 3.39 -8.49 1.23
C LEU A 15 1.88 -8.79 1.22
N LEU A 16 1.44 -9.47 0.17
CA LEU A 16 0.10 -10.05 0.10
C LEU A 16 -0.05 -11.14 1.18
N GLN A 17 -1.15 -11.07 1.94
CA GLN A 17 -1.56 -12.14 2.84
C GLN A 17 -1.93 -13.41 2.06
N THR A 18 -1.50 -14.58 2.52
CA THR A 18 -1.80 -15.86 1.86
C THR A 18 -3.31 -16.08 1.66
N GLU A 19 -3.66 -16.71 0.54
CA GLU A 19 -5.05 -17.06 0.15
C GLU A 19 -5.74 -18.02 1.14
N THR A 20 -5.00 -18.70 2.01
CA THR A 20 -5.58 -19.49 3.09
C THR A 20 -6.31 -18.58 4.08
N PHE A 21 -7.62 -18.82 4.23
CA PHE A 21 -8.49 -18.09 5.14
C PHE A 21 -8.04 -18.31 6.59
N THR A 22 -7.21 -17.40 7.10
CA THR A 22 -6.95 -17.26 8.52
C THR A 22 -7.75 -16.05 9.02
N PRO A 23 -8.71 -16.25 9.95
CA PRO A 23 -9.54 -15.16 10.45
C PRO A 23 -8.69 -14.04 11.05
N LEU A 24 -9.07 -12.78 10.76
CA LEU A 24 -8.59 -11.57 11.43
C LEU A 24 -7.07 -11.27 11.31
N ILE A 25 -6.42 -11.70 10.24
CA ILE A 25 -5.06 -11.24 9.93
C ILE A 25 -5.10 -10.09 8.92
N GLY A 26 -4.59 -8.93 9.34
CA GLY A 26 -4.52 -7.71 8.54
C GLY A 26 -3.42 -7.75 7.48
N GLY A 27 -3.28 -6.64 6.77
CA GLY A 27 -2.19 -6.40 5.85
C GLY A 27 -0.83 -6.31 6.56
N CYS A 28 0.23 -6.58 5.81
CA CYS A 28 1.60 -6.43 6.24
C CYS A 28 2.04 -4.97 6.09
N ALA A 29 2.80 -4.46 7.07
CA ALA A 29 3.45 -3.16 6.94
C ALA A 29 4.54 -3.19 5.86
N GLY A 30 4.79 -2.04 5.24
CA GLY A 30 5.93 -1.85 4.36
C GLY A 30 7.25 -1.78 5.13
N GLY A 31 8.36 -2.13 4.47
CA GLY A 31 9.69 -2.08 5.04
C GLY A 31 10.24 -0.66 5.13
N THR A 32 10.97 -0.34 6.19
CA THR A 32 11.70 0.93 6.32
C THR A 32 12.80 1.03 5.25
N GLY A 33 12.93 2.22 4.66
CA GLY A 33 13.97 2.56 3.70
C GLY A 33 15.37 2.51 4.29
N GLY A 34 16.38 2.52 3.42
CA GLY A 34 17.78 2.52 3.88
C GLY A 34 18.31 3.85 4.29
N GLY A 35 18.92 3.94 5.48
CA GLY A 35 19.79 5.06 5.82
C GLY A 35 21.27 4.80 5.52
N THR A 36 22.03 5.87 5.32
CA THR A 36 23.50 5.88 5.38
C THR A 36 23.95 7.03 6.28
N GLY A 37 24.77 6.74 7.30
CA GLY A 37 25.24 7.77 8.23
C GLY A 37 24.09 8.47 8.96
N ASN A 38 23.98 9.80 8.79
CA ASN A 38 22.98 10.65 9.44
C ASN A 38 21.65 10.78 8.66
N ALA A 39 21.57 10.25 7.45
CA ALA A 39 20.35 10.29 6.63
C ALA A 39 19.42 9.12 7.02
N ALA A 40 18.26 9.43 7.60
CA ALA A 40 17.28 8.42 8.02
C ALA A 40 16.46 7.91 6.83
N GLY A 41 16.32 6.58 6.72
CA GLY A 41 15.41 5.96 5.76
C GLY A 41 13.95 6.32 6.02
N GLY A 42 13.16 6.39 4.96
CA GLY A 42 11.74 6.63 5.06
C GLY A 42 11.04 5.49 5.82
N PRO A 43 10.22 5.78 6.85
CA PRO A 43 9.39 4.75 7.47
C PRO A 43 8.45 4.08 6.46
N GLY A 44 8.25 2.77 6.60
CA GLY A 44 7.27 2.03 5.80
C GLY A 44 5.82 2.37 6.19
N GLY A 45 4.90 2.18 5.26
CA GLY A 45 3.47 2.38 5.46
C GLY A 45 2.83 1.29 6.32
N ALA A 46 1.80 1.65 7.09
CA ALA A 46 1.05 0.68 7.89
C ALA A 46 0.27 -0.31 7.00
N GLY A 47 0.21 -1.57 7.42
CA GLY A 47 -0.67 -2.56 6.77
C GLY A 47 -2.14 -2.28 7.07
N GLY A 48 -3.02 -2.68 6.15
CA GLY A 48 -4.46 -2.54 6.28
C GLY A 48 -5.08 -3.41 7.39
N GLY A 49 -6.27 -3.05 7.86
CA GLY A 49 -6.97 -3.80 8.91
C GLY A 49 -7.68 -5.08 8.43
N THR A 50 -8.46 -5.69 9.32
CA THR A 50 -9.44 -6.72 8.91
C THR A 50 -10.83 -6.35 9.38
N PHE A 51 -11.82 -6.65 8.54
CA PHE A 51 -13.22 -6.55 8.88
C PHE A 51 -13.94 -7.84 8.50
N GLN A 52 -14.63 -8.45 9.47
CA GLN A 52 -15.48 -9.61 9.22
C GLN A 52 -16.85 -9.41 9.87
N LEU A 53 -17.91 -9.62 9.09
CA LEU A 53 -19.29 -9.50 9.55
C LEU A 53 -20.16 -10.63 8.97
N SER A 54 -20.79 -11.40 9.85
CA SER A 54 -21.78 -12.42 9.48
C SER A 54 -23.18 -11.99 9.97
N VAL A 55 -24.17 -12.00 9.08
CA VAL A 55 -25.54 -11.56 9.35
C VAL A 55 -26.54 -12.65 8.97
N ALA A 56 -27.45 -13.00 9.89
CA ALA A 56 -28.40 -14.11 9.67
C ALA A 56 -29.38 -13.89 8.50
N ARG A 57 -29.63 -12.63 8.11
CA ARG A 57 -30.60 -12.27 7.06
C ARG A 57 -29.96 -11.36 6.01
N LYS A 58 -30.40 -10.10 5.94
CA LYS A 58 -29.94 -9.15 4.94
C LYS A 58 -28.84 -8.27 5.50
N LEU A 59 -27.72 -8.18 4.77
CA LEU A 59 -26.69 -7.18 4.95
C LEU A 59 -26.80 -6.16 3.81
N THR A 60 -27.00 -4.89 4.16
CA THR A 60 -26.93 -3.77 3.21
C THR A 60 -25.71 -2.92 3.53
N VAL A 61 -24.80 -2.78 2.57
CA VAL A 61 -23.71 -1.80 2.65
C VAL A 61 -24.08 -0.62 1.76
N ALA A 62 -24.03 0.58 2.31
CA ALA A 62 -24.43 1.80 1.61
C ALA A 62 -23.39 2.93 1.67
N LYS A 63 -22.22 2.66 2.25
CA LYS A 63 -21.15 3.62 2.48
C LYS A 63 -19.79 2.93 2.33
N VAL A 64 -18.74 3.66 2.70
CA VAL A 64 -17.36 3.19 2.67
C VAL A 64 -17.10 2.18 3.78
N LEU A 65 -16.50 1.06 3.41
CA LEU A 65 -15.83 0.13 4.28
C LEU A 65 -14.43 -0.10 3.67
N SER A 66 -13.42 0.49 4.31
CA SER A 66 -12.04 0.41 3.85
C SER A 66 -11.15 -0.27 4.87
N VAL A 67 -10.24 -1.08 4.36
CA VAL A 67 -9.10 -1.65 5.08
C VAL A 67 -7.82 -1.47 4.26
N SER A 68 -7.72 -0.36 3.52
CA SER A 68 -6.56 -0.05 2.68
C SER A 68 -5.27 0.15 3.49
N GLY A 69 -4.14 -0.13 2.86
CA GLY A 69 -2.80 0.07 3.41
C GLY A 69 -2.33 1.52 3.32
N GLY A 70 -1.45 1.93 4.23
CA GLY A 70 -0.85 3.26 4.26
C GLY A 70 0.33 3.42 3.29
N GLY A 71 0.56 4.65 2.84
CA GLY A 71 1.73 4.99 2.02
C GLY A 71 3.04 4.99 2.82
N GLY A 72 4.14 4.65 2.15
CA GLY A 72 5.49 4.76 2.71
C GLY A 72 5.99 6.20 2.70
N LEU A 73 6.82 6.58 3.67
CA LEU A 73 7.40 7.93 3.74
C LEU A 73 8.66 8.03 2.87
N GLY A 74 8.93 9.24 2.38
CA GLY A 74 10.13 9.53 1.62
C GLY A 74 11.40 9.45 2.48
N GLY A 75 12.53 9.10 1.83
CA GLY A 75 13.84 9.10 2.45
C GLY A 75 14.30 10.51 2.81
N LYS A 76 15.14 10.63 3.85
CA LYS A 76 15.74 11.92 4.26
C LYS A 76 17.08 12.17 3.61
N ALA A 77 17.34 13.43 3.26
CA ALA A 77 18.66 13.90 2.86
C ALA A 77 19.41 14.47 4.07
N HIS A 78 20.74 14.58 3.97
CA HIS A 78 21.54 15.27 4.97
C HIS A 78 22.66 16.08 4.30
N ALA A 79 22.64 17.41 4.50
CA ALA A 79 23.46 18.35 3.74
C ALA A 79 24.98 18.15 3.90
N SER A 80 25.45 17.78 5.09
CA SER A 80 26.89 17.79 5.41
C SER A 80 27.63 16.48 5.11
N SER A 81 26.91 15.41 4.80
CA SER A 81 27.50 14.08 4.56
C SER A 81 27.28 13.56 3.15
N PHE A 82 26.68 14.36 2.26
CA PHE A 82 26.24 13.93 0.93
C PHE A 82 25.43 12.63 0.97
N ALA A 83 24.70 12.41 2.07
CA ALA A 83 24.01 11.16 2.34
C ALA A 83 22.56 11.29 1.90
N ALA A 84 22.09 10.29 1.17
CA ALA A 84 20.71 10.20 0.71
C ALA A 84 20.15 8.83 1.14
N ALA A 85 19.06 8.87 1.89
CA ALA A 85 18.39 7.66 2.34
C ALA A 85 17.31 7.21 1.34
N GLY A 86 17.03 5.92 1.32
CA GLY A 86 15.94 5.35 0.53
C GLY A 86 14.56 5.58 1.16
N GLY A 87 13.53 5.53 0.32
CA GLY A 87 12.13 5.63 0.74
C GLY A 87 11.62 4.35 1.41
N GLY A 88 10.59 4.50 2.24
CA GLY A 88 9.88 3.37 2.86
C GLY A 88 8.90 2.72 1.90
N GLY A 89 8.69 1.42 2.02
CA GLY A 89 7.69 0.70 1.22
C GLY A 89 6.25 1.01 1.66
N GLY A 90 5.29 0.88 0.75
CA GLY A 90 3.87 0.99 1.06
C GLY A 90 3.35 -0.24 1.81
N GLY A 91 2.38 -0.04 2.71
CA GLY A 91 1.71 -1.13 3.41
C GLY A 91 0.69 -1.85 2.53
N SER A 92 0.51 -3.16 2.74
CA SER A 92 -0.46 -3.93 1.97
C SER A 92 -1.89 -3.59 2.41
N GLY A 93 -2.85 -3.78 1.51
CA GLY A 93 -4.27 -3.80 1.87
C GLY A 93 -4.61 -4.93 2.84
N GLY A 94 -5.73 -4.75 3.52
CA GLY A 94 -6.27 -5.65 4.53
C GLY A 94 -7.27 -6.68 3.99
N ARG A 95 -8.17 -7.18 4.85
CA ARG A 95 -9.19 -8.17 4.44
C ARG A 95 -10.61 -7.76 4.84
N ILE A 96 -11.54 -7.83 3.90
CA ILE A 96 -12.99 -7.66 4.14
C ILE A 96 -13.69 -9.01 3.92
N VAL A 97 -14.49 -9.44 4.89
CA VAL A 97 -15.30 -10.67 4.82
C VAL A 97 -16.74 -10.31 5.18
N LEU A 98 -17.64 -10.37 4.20
CA LEU A 98 -19.07 -10.14 4.42
C LEU A 98 -19.84 -11.43 4.12
N GLU A 99 -20.58 -11.91 5.11
CA GLU A 99 -21.40 -13.10 4.99
C GLU A 99 -22.84 -12.80 5.41
N ALA A 100 -23.80 -13.13 4.55
CA ALA A 100 -25.21 -12.99 4.90
C ALA A 100 -26.09 -14.01 4.18
N PHE A 101 -27.37 -14.11 4.55
CA PHE A 101 -28.35 -14.79 3.71
C PHE A 101 -28.56 -14.04 2.39
N GLN A 102 -28.55 -12.70 2.43
CA GLN A 102 -28.55 -11.82 1.27
C GLN A 102 -27.59 -10.65 1.49
N VAL A 103 -26.61 -10.49 0.58
CA VAL A 103 -25.73 -9.31 0.54
C VAL A 103 -26.25 -8.33 -0.52
N THR A 104 -26.41 -7.06 -0.13
CA THR A 104 -26.81 -5.96 -1.00
C THR A 104 -25.82 -4.81 -0.88
N LEU A 105 -25.20 -4.41 -2.00
CA LEU A 105 -24.36 -3.23 -2.09
C LEU A 105 -25.12 -2.15 -2.88
N THR A 106 -25.31 -0.97 -2.28
CA THR A 106 -25.93 0.17 -2.97
C THR A 106 -24.90 0.89 -3.87
N PRO A 107 -25.33 1.80 -4.77
CA PRO A 107 -24.40 2.52 -5.64
C PRO A 107 -23.35 3.37 -4.88
N ASP A 108 -23.64 3.72 -3.64
CA ASP A 108 -22.74 4.48 -2.75
C ASP A 108 -21.79 3.58 -1.95
N ALA A 109 -21.93 2.24 -2.05
CA ALA A 109 -21.05 1.32 -1.37
C ALA A 109 -19.64 1.38 -1.97
N ARG A 110 -18.64 1.43 -1.09
CA ARG A 110 -17.21 1.33 -1.44
C ARG A 110 -16.59 0.26 -0.54
N LEU A 111 -16.13 -0.83 -1.11
CA LEU A 111 -15.37 -1.86 -0.41
C LEU A 111 -13.94 -1.80 -0.92
N THR A 112 -13.01 -1.31 -0.10
CA THR A 112 -11.62 -1.10 -0.54
C THR A 112 -10.61 -1.76 0.40
N ALA A 113 -9.66 -2.46 -0.20
CA ALA A 113 -8.51 -3.06 0.46
C ALA A 113 -7.28 -2.84 -0.42
N ASN A 114 -7.07 -1.62 -0.90
CA ASN A 114 -5.96 -1.28 -1.79
C ASN A 114 -4.66 -1.16 -0.99
N GLY A 115 -3.51 -1.50 -1.58
CA GLY A 115 -2.20 -1.25 -1.01
C GLY A 115 -1.78 0.22 -1.15
N GLY A 116 -0.91 0.67 -0.25
CA GLY A 116 -0.31 2.01 -0.31
C GLY A 116 0.87 2.09 -1.27
N GLY A 117 1.19 3.29 -1.76
CA GLY A 117 2.37 3.56 -2.57
C GLY A 117 3.64 3.63 -1.73
N GLY A 118 4.79 3.30 -2.33
CA GLY A 118 6.10 3.48 -1.72
C GLY A 118 6.54 4.94 -1.70
N GLY A 119 7.34 5.31 -0.72
CA GLY A 119 8.00 6.61 -0.64
C GLY A 119 9.19 6.70 -1.60
N GLU A 120 9.48 7.91 -2.04
CA GLU A 120 10.64 8.23 -2.87
C GLU A 120 11.94 8.16 -2.06
N GLY A 121 13.05 7.84 -2.71
CA GLY A 121 14.38 8.08 -2.13
C GLY A 121 14.74 9.56 -2.06
N ALA A 122 15.58 9.93 -1.10
CA ALA A 122 16.13 11.27 -1.04
C ALA A 122 17.04 11.55 -2.24
N GLY A 123 17.02 12.80 -2.70
CA GLY A 123 17.97 13.30 -3.68
C GLY A 123 19.33 13.62 -3.07
N ALA A 124 20.36 13.46 -3.88
CA ALA A 124 21.69 13.94 -3.58
C ALA A 124 21.80 15.44 -3.90
N GLY A 125 22.26 16.24 -2.94
CA GLY A 125 22.49 17.68 -3.12
C GLY A 125 23.86 18.12 -2.60
N LEU A 126 24.52 19.03 -3.33
CA LEU A 126 25.78 19.65 -2.91
C LEU A 126 25.51 20.75 -1.86
N GLY A 127 25.08 20.34 -0.67
CA GLY A 127 24.75 21.26 0.44
C GLY A 127 23.28 21.67 0.53
N THR A 128 22.40 21.08 -0.29
CA THR A 128 20.94 21.21 -0.18
C THR A 128 20.32 19.87 0.18
N GLU A 129 19.42 19.88 1.16
CA GLU A 129 18.63 18.70 1.52
C GLU A 129 17.45 18.57 0.56
N ILE A 130 17.41 17.44 -0.14
CA ILE A 130 16.33 17.09 -1.06
C ILE A 130 15.71 15.80 -0.52
N ASP A 131 14.78 15.95 0.41
CA ASP A 131 14.00 14.82 0.90
C ASP A 131 13.16 14.20 -0.23
N GLY A 132 12.94 12.89 -0.16
CA GLY A 132 12.01 12.21 -1.04
C GLY A 132 10.56 12.56 -0.69
N ALA A 133 9.68 12.52 -1.69
CA ALA A 133 8.25 12.59 -1.50
C ALA A 133 7.68 11.31 -0.83
N ASN A 134 6.60 11.47 -0.09
CA ASN A 134 5.85 10.32 0.47
C ASN A 134 5.01 9.65 -0.63
N GLY A 135 4.81 8.33 -0.50
CA GLY A 135 3.79 7.61 -1.25
C GLY A 135 2.38 7.91 -0.73
N ALA A 136 1.38 7.76 -1.59
CA ALA A 136 -0.01 7.90 -1.21
C ALA A 136 -0.51 6.66 -0.44
N SER A 137 -1.51 6.83 0.43
CA SER A 137 -2.26 5.69 0.98
C SER A 137 -3.14 5.05 -0.08
N GLY A 138 -3.48 3.77 0.11
CA GLY A 138 -4.45 3.06 -0.73
C GLY A 138 -5.80 3.79 -0.75
N SER A 139 -6.40 3.96 -1.92
CA SER A 139 -7.67 4.67 -2.06
C SER A 139 -8.76 3.99 -1.23
N GLU A 140 -9.56 4.79 -0.52
CA GLU A 140 -10.69 4.32 0.28
C GLU A 140 -12.00 4.27 -0.52
N ASP A 141 -12.04 4.95 -1.68
CA ASP A 141 -13.24 5.30 -2.43
C ASP A 141 -13.20 4.96 -3.93
N THR A 142 -12.04 4.57 -4.46
CA THR A 142 -11.84 4.23 -5.87
C THR A 142 -11.04 2.92 -6.05
N GLU A 143 -11.00 2.42 -7.28
CA GLU A 143 -10.21 1.25 -7.69
C GLU A 143 -8.76 1.63 -8.07
N SER A 144 -8.41 2.91 -7.93
CA SER A 144 -7.13 3.43 -8.37
C SER A 144 -5.99 2.95 -7.47
N SER A 145 -4.88 2.56 -8.09
CA SER A 145 -3.63 2.30 -7.39
C SER A 145 -3.12 3.56 -6.70
N ALA A 146 -2.57 3.41 -5.49
CA ALA A 146 -1.91 4.52 -4.80
C ALA A 146 -0.63 4.90 -5.53
N GLY A 147 -0.44 6.18 -5.82
CA GLY A 147 0.80 6.68 -6.42
C GLY A 147 1.99 6.52 -5.47
N GLY A 148 3.14 6.12 -6.00
CA GLY A 148 4.40 6.24 -5.28
C GLY A 148 4.87 7.69 -5.22
N GLY A 149 5.75 8.00 -4.26
CA GLY A 149 6.38 9.32 -4.17
C GLY A 149 7.31 9.58 -5.36
N SER A 150 7.32 10.81 -5.85
CA SER A 150 8.23 11.28 -6.91
C SER A 150 8.47 12.79 -6.79
N GLY A 151 9.59 13.28 -7.34
CA GLY A 151 9.88 14.71 -7.47
C GLY A 151 11.33 15.11 -7.20
N SER A 152 12.15 14.22 -6.68
CA SER A 152 13.59 14.35 -6.54
C SER A 152 14.32 14.06 -7.85
N VAL A 153 15.36 14.85 -8.13
CA VAL A 153 16.14 14.75 -9.37
C VAL A 153 16.97 13.46 -9.42
N THR A 154 17.41 12.97 -8.27
CA THR A 154 18.29 11.79 -8.16
C THR A 154 17.77 10.73 -7.20
N GLY A 155 16.71 11.02 -6.45
CA GLY A 155 15.99 10.00 -5.69
C GLY A 155 15.29 9.04 -6.64
N GLY A 156 15.23 7.76 -6.27
CA GLY A 156 14.41 6.80 -6.99
C GLY A 156 12.95 6.99 -6.62
N ASP A 157 12.08 7.08 -7.63
CA ASP A 157 10.63 7.09 -7.48
C ASP A 157 10.13 5.87 -6.68
N GLY A 158 9.15 6.10 -5.83
CA GLY A 158 8.43 5.04 -5.13
C GLY A 158 7.51 4.25 -6.07
N GLY A 159 7.27 2.98 -5.75
CA GLY A 159 6.39 2.11 -6.50
C GLY A 159 4.90 2.34 -6.20
N ALA A 160 4.04 2.19 -7.19
CA ALA A 160 2.59 2.26 -7.01
C ALA A 160 2.05 1.07 -6.20
N GLY A 161 1.07 1.32 -5.32
CA GLY A 161 0.39 0.30 -4.52
C GLY A 161 -0.55 -0.58 -5.36
N GLY A 162 -0.75 -1.83 -4.93
CA GLY A 162 -1.65 -2.77 -5.60
C GLY A 162 -3.12 -2.42 -5.38
N ALA A 163 -3.93 -2.55 -6.43
CA ALA A 163 -5.38 -2.41 -6.38
C ALA A 163 -6.00 -3.49 -7.28
N GLY A 164 -6.45 -3.14 -8.49
CA GLY A 164 -6.76 -4.10 -9.55
C GLY A 164 -5.52 -4.63 -10.29
N SER A 165 -4.42 -3.89 -10.26
CA SER A 165 -3.11 -4.30 -10.78
C SER A 165 -2.17 -4.73 -9.65
N ALA A 166 -1.16 -5.53 -10.01
CA ALA A 166 -0.07 -5.87 -9.10
C ALA A 166 0.65 -4.60 -8.61
N PRO A 167 1.16 -4.58 -7.37
CA PRO A 167 2.01 -3.50 -6.90
C PRO A 167 3.27 -3.38 -7.76
N VAL A 168 3.82 -2.16 -7.82
CA VAL A 168 5.03 -1.85 -8.57
C VAL A 168 6.21 -1.69 -7.62
N ALA A 169 7.38 -2.18 -8.01
CA ALA A 169 8.61 -1.94 -7.27
C ALA A 169 9.05 -0.47 -7.36
N GLY A 170 9.73 0.04 -6.33
CA GLY A 170 10.40 1.34 -6.42
C GLY A 170 11.58 1.30 -7.39
N THR A 171 12.01 2.47 -7.84
CA THR A 171 13.15 2.60 -8.75
C THR A 171 14.45 2.87 -7.99
N ASN A 172 15.58 2.56 -8.62
CA ASN A 172 16.88 2.89 -8.05
C ASN A 172 17.13 4.40 -8.11
N GLY A 173 17.82 4.94 -7.11
CA GLY A 173 18.33 6.31 -7.17
C GLY A 173 19.37 6.48 -8.27
N GLY A 174 19.44 7.69 -8.80
CA GLY A 174 20.43 8.12 -9.77
C GLY A 174 21.73 8.62 -9.11
N THR A 175 22.73 8.86 -9.95
CA THR A 175 24.00 9.48 -9.56
C THR A 175 24.15 10.82 -10.26
N LEU A 176 24.54 11.85 -9.50
CA LEU A 176 24.93 13.15 -10.04
C LEU A 176 26.32 13.50 -9.51
N ALA A 177 27.31 13.52 -10.41
CA ALA A 177 28.72 13.68 -10.06
C ALA A 177 29.21 12.64 -9.02
N VAL A 178 29.65 13.08 -7.84
CA VAL A 178 30.17 12.23 -6.74
C VAL A 178 29.12 11.82 -5.70
N VAL A 179 27.85 12.18 -5.91
CA VAL A 179 26.78 11.96 -4.92
C VAL A 179 25.67 11.08 -5.51
N SER A 180 25.15 10.15 -4.71
CA SER A 180 24.14 9.15 -5.10
C SER A 180 22.83 9.39 -4.35
N GLY A 181 21.70 9.35 -5.05
CA GLY A 181 20.39 9.39 -4.43
C GLY A 181 19.99 8.05 -3.81
N GLY A 182 19.03 8.10 -2.89
CA GLY A 182 18.43 6.89 -2.32
C GLY A 182 17.49 6.21 -3.32
N GLY A 183 17.32 4.90 -3.20
CA GLY A 183 16.27 4.17 -3.95
C GLY A 183 14.87 4.40 -3.37
N GLY A 184 13.85 4.29 -4.22
CA GLY A 184 12.45 4.36 -3.81
C GLY A 184 11.96 3.05 -3.17
N GLY A 185 10.97 3.16 -2.30
CA GLY A 185 10.29 2.02 -1.70
C GLY A 185 9.30 1.37 -2.68
N GLY A 186 9.06 0.07 -2.54
CA GLY A 186 8.03 -0.64 -3.32
C GLY A 186 6.60 -0.32 -2.84
N GLY A 187 5.62 -0.38 -3.74
CA GLY A 187 4.21 -0.25 -3.37
C GLY A 187 3.68 -1.51 -2.69
N GLY A 188 2.82 -1.36 -1.69
CA GLY A 188 2.24 -2.47 -0.94
C GLY A 188 1.22 -3.26 -1.78
N ALA A 189 1.09 -4.57 -1.54
CA ALA A 189 0.14 -5.41 -2.25
C ALA A 189 -1.32 -5.04 -1.98
N ALA A 190 -2.21 -5.38 -2.91
CA ALA A 190 -3.65 -5.35 -2.64
C ALA A 190 -4.02 -6.35 -1.54
N GLY A 191 -5.11 -6.08 -0.84
CA GLY A 191 -5.71 -6.94 0.16
C GLY A 191 -6.65 -7.98 -0.45
N SER A 192 -7.72 -8.34 0.27
CA SER A 192 -8.72 -9.29 -0.23
C SER A 192 -10.14 -8.92 0.22
N ILE A 193 -11.10 -9.15 -0.66
CA ILE A 193 -12.52 -8.96 -0.37
C ILE A 193 -13.23 -10.29 -0.62
N TYR A 194 -13.93 -10.78 0.39
CA TYR A 194 -14.67 -12.04 0.36
C TYR A 194 -16.15 -11.76 0.65
N LEU A 195 -16.99 -12.02 -0.33
CA LEU A 195 -18.43 -11.81 -0.26
C LEU A 195 -19.14 -13.16 -0.40
N ARG A 196 -19.82 -13.58 0.66
CA ARG A 196 -20.60 -14.82 0.70
C ARG A 196 -22.08 -14.50 0.93
N SER A 197 -22.92 -15.10 0.10
CA SER A 197 -24.38 -14.99 0.19
C SER A 197 -25.02 -16.33 -0.10
N VAL A 198 -26.12 -16.65 0.59
CA VAL A 198 -26.94 -17.84 0.29
C VAL A 198 -27.87 -17.58 -0.89
N GLN A 199 -28.39 -16.35 -1.00
CA GLN A 199 -29.14 -15.86 -2.17
C GLN A 199 -28.26 -15.12 -3.15
N LEU A 200 -28.80 -14.83 -4.35
CA LEU A 200 -28.15 -13.96 -5.33
C LEU A 200 -27.79 -12.60 -4.70
N CYS A 201 -26.55 -12.20 -4.91
CA CYS A 201 -26.05 -10.91 -4.42
C CYS A 201 -26.61 -9.79 -5.30
N ALA A 202 -27.02 -8.70 -4.67
CA ALA A 202 -27.41 -7.48 -5.37
C ALA A 202 -26.23 -6.50 -5.32
N LEU A 203 -25.29 -6.68 -6.25
CA LEU A 203 -24.14 -5.80 -6.44
C LEU A 203 -24.56 -4.75 -7.48
N SER A 204 -24.97 -3.56 -7.02
CA SER A 204 -25.16 -2.42 -7.96
C SER A 204 -23.80 -1.90 -8.43
N THR A 205 -23.74 -0.68 -8.99
CA THR A 205 -22.50 0.00 -9.43
C THR A 205 -21.58 0.41 -8.26
N ALA A 206 -21.51 -0.41 -7.21
CA ALA A 206 -20.61 -0.25 -6.09
C ALA A 206 -19.15 -0.38 -6.55
N VAL A 207 -18.26 0.32 -5.85
CA VAL A 207 -16.82 0.15 -6.07
C VAL A 207 -16.32 -0.98 -5.18
N ILE A 208 -15.62 -1.94 -5.77
CA ILE A 208 -15.03 -3.07 -5.06
C ILE A 208 -13.59 -3.27 -5.55
N SER A 209 -12.61 -2.96 -4.70
CA SER A 209 -11.20 -3.07 -5.07
C SER A 209 -10.37 -3.66 -3.92
N PRO A 210 -9.67 -4.78 -4.12
CA PRO A 210 -9.62 -5.60 -5.33
C PRO A 210 -10.93 -6.36 -5.58
N ALA A 211 -11.04 -7.01 -6.74
CA ALA A 211 -12.23 -7.79 -7.12
C ALA A 211 -12.59 -8.83 -6.03
N PRO A 212 -13.88 -9.01 -5.71
CA PRO A 212 -14.28 -9.90 -4.63
C PRO A 212 -14.21 -11.36 -5.03
N THR A 213 -14.01 -12.24 -4.04
CA THR A 213 -14.17 -13.69 -4.13
C THR A 213 -15.38 -14.14 -3.29
N GLY A 214 -15.74 -15.44 -3.30
CA GLY A 214 -16.74 -15.98 -2.34
C GLY A 214 -18.16 -16.22 -2.86
N GLY A 215 -18.40 -16.04 -4.16
CA GLY A 215 -19.64 -16.47 -4.83
C GLY A 215 -20.61 -15.33 -5.16
N CYS A 216 -20.38 -14.12 -4.66
CA CYS A 216 -20.97 -12.91 -5.24
C CYS A 216 -20.15 -12.46 -6.46
N VAL A 217 -20.51 -12.93 -7.65
CA VAL A 217 -19.88 -12.47 -8.90
C VAL A 217 -20.54 -11.14 -9.30
N PRO A 218 -19.79 -10.09 -9.65
CA PRO A 218 -20.34 -8.90 -10.32
C PRO A 218 -21.12 -9.34 -11.58
N PRO A 219 -22.26 -8.70 -11.92
CA PRO A 219 -22.95 -8.99 -13.18
C PRO A 219 -22.07 -8.74 -14.40
#